data_AF-A0A8K0D1Z2-F1
#
_entry.id   AF-A0A8K0D1Z2-F1
#
_cell.length_a   1.000
_cell.length_b   1.000
_cell.length_c   1.000
_cell.angle_alpha   90.00
_cell.angle_beta   90.00
_cell.angle_gamma   90.00
#
_symmetry.space_group_name_H-M   'P 1'
#
loop_
_entity.id
_entity.type
_entity.pdbx_description
1 polymer ?
#
loop_
_entity_poly.entity_id
_entity_poly.type
_entity_poly.pdbx_seq_one_letter_code
_entity_poly.pdbx_strand_id
1 'polypeptide(L)'
;MTSALIEKLKRSRKAARAAFTRALTAFNEEIRQEEPIIEEVQVTFQILEARSFELDALNTKICEVMVEFTAEKADHERIMEDEYEVAAEYTSKYLSAKIKVTKLNRASQPKQTPQIYQQITAGDNADSKRRF
;
A
#
# COMPACT_ATOMS: atom_id res chain seq x y z
N MET A 1 10.82 -36.47 3.08
CA MET A 1 10.75 -35.56 1.91
C MET A 1 10.14 -34.19 2.24
N THR A 2 9.27 -34.09 3.25
CA THR A 2 8.56 -32.87 3.69
C THR A 2 9.46 -31.75 4.22
N SER A 3 10.48 -32.06 5.01
CA SER A 3 11.47 -31.08 5.49
C SER A 3 12.19 -30.37 4.34
N ALA A 4 12.55 -31.07 3.26
CA ALA A 4 13.26 -30.47 2.12
C ALA A 4 12.40 -29.45 1.35
N LEU A 5 11.08 -29.68 1.27
CA LEU A 5 10.13 -28.76 0.63
C LEU A 5 9.96 -27.49 1.47
N ILE A 6 9.74 -27.62 2.78
CA ILE A 6 9.63 -26.47 3.70
C ILE A 6 10.92 -25.65 3.67
N GLU A 7 12.08 -26.30 3.73
CA GLU A 7 13.37 -25.62 3.66
C GLU A 7 13.57 -24.88 2.32
N LYS A 8 13.10 -25.45 1.21
CA LYS A 8 13.10 -24.76 -0.08
C LYS A 8 12.20 -23.52 -0.06
N LEU A 9 10.98 -23.63 0.46
CA LEU A 9 10.05 -22.51 0.57
C LEU A 9 10.59 -21.40 1.48
N LYS A 10 11.20 -21.76 2.63
CA LYS A 10 11.84 -20.81 3.54
C LYS A 10 13.01 -20.07 2.87
N ARG A 11 13.80 -20.76 2.04
CA ARG A 11 14.85 -20.12 1.22
C ARG A 11 14.26 -19.16 0.18
N SER A 12 13.22 -19.57 -0.55
CA SER A 12 12.52 -18.69 -1.50
C SER A 12 11.96 -17.46 -0.81
N ARG A 13 11.34 -17.62 0.37
CA ARG A 13 10.86 -16.52 1.19
C ARG A 13 11.95 -15.57 1.62
N LYS A 14 13.13 -16.07 2.00
CA LYS A 14 14.29 -15.21 2.33
C LYS A 14 14.68 -14.32 1.14
N ALA A 15 14.70 -14.89 -0.07
CA ALA A 15 14.98 -14.13 -1.29
C ALA A 15 13.89 -13.10 -1.58
N ALA A 16 12.61 -13.48 -1.45
CA ALA A 16 11.47 -12.59 -1.63
C ALA A 16 11.46 -11.43 -0.62
N ARG A 17 11.79 -11.68 0.66
CA ARG A 17 11.96 -10.62 1.68
C ARG A 17 13.03 -9.63 1.27
N ALA A 18 14.19 -10.10 0.80
CA ALA A 18 15.24 -9.21 0.34
C ALA A 18 14.81 -8.37 -0.89
N ALA A 19 14.05 -8.96 -1.82
CA ALA A 19 13.48 -8.24 -2.95
C ALA A 19 12.45 -7.19 -2.52
N PHE A 20 11.54 -7.54 -1.60
CA PHE A 20 10.58 -6.63 -1.00
C PHE A 20 11.29 -5.47 -0.31
N THR A 21 12.30 -5.73 0.52
CA THR A 21 13.05 -4.68 1.22
C THR A 21 13.71 -3.72 0.25
N ARG A 22 14.32 -4.22 -0.84
CA ARG A 22 14.89 -3.36 -1.89
C ARG A 22 13.83 -2.50 -2.57
N ALA A 23 12.68 -3.08 -2.93
CA ALA A 23 11.58 -2.33 -3.52
C ALA A 23 11.01 -1.27 -2.57
N LEU A 24 10.91 -1.60 -1.27
CA LEU A 24 10.47 -0.66 -0.24
C LEU A 24 11.47 0.47 -0.03
N THR A 25 12.78 0.19 -0.08
CA THR A 25 13.81 1.23 -0.01
C THR A 25 13.68 2.18 -1.20
N ALA A 26 13.63 1.66 -2.43
CA ALA A 26 13.46 2.48 -3.63
C ALA A 26 12.20 3.35 -3.56
N PHE A 27 11.06 2.77 -3.18
CA PHE A 27 9.82 3.52 -2.97
C PHE A 27 9.97 4.65 -1.93
N ASN A 28 10.66 4.37 -0.82
CA ASN A 28 10.87 5.39 0.22
C ASN A 28 11.89 6.46 -0.20
N GLU A 29 12.80 6.16 -1.11
CA GLU A 29 13.73 7.14 -1.68
C GLU A 29 12.96 8.10 -2.60
N GLU A 30 12.13 7.58 -3.50
CA GLU A 30 11.31 8.41 -4.40
C GLU A 30 10.37 9.35 -3.63
N ILE A 31 9.68 8.84 -2.61
CA ILE A 31 8.70 9.66 -1.87
C ILE A 31 9.31 10.70 -0.93
N ARG A 32 10.61 10.59 -0.61
CA ARG A 32 11.32 11.52 0.28
C ARG A 32 11.96 12.69 -0.46
N GLN A 33 11.95 12.67 -1.79
CA GLN A 33 12.43 13.79 -2.58
C GLN A 33 11.60 15.04 -2.28
N GLU A 34 12.24 16.20 -2.41
CA GLU A 34 11.59 17.50 -2.17
C GLU A 34 10.44 17.74 -3.16
N GLU A 35 10.65 17.36 -4.42
CA GLU A 35 9.64 17.37 -5.48
C GLU A 35 9.53 15.97 -6.11
N PRO A 36 8.76 15.05 -5.49
CA PRO A 36 8.67 13.67 -5.96
C PRO A 36 7.93 13.58 -7.30
N ILE A 37 8.53 12.88 -8.27
CA ILE A 37 7.91 12.59 -9.57
C ILE A 37 6.84 11.52 -9.35
N ILE A 38 5.57 11.87 -9.58
CA ILE A 38 4.42 11.02 -9.25
C ILE A 38 4.48 9.68 -9.98
N GLU A 39 4.88 9.69 -11.25
CA GLU A 39 5.02 8.50 -12.08
C GLU A 39 6.09 7.55 -11.52
N GLU A 40 7.21 8.06 -11.06
CA GLU A 40 8.31 7.26 -10.48
C GLU A 40 7.91 6.66 -9.13
N VAL A 41 7.20 7.43 -8.29
CA VAL A 41 6.59 6.92 -7.06
C VAL A 41 5.57 5.82 -7.36
N GLN A 42 4.76 5.95 -8.41
CA GLN A 42 3.80 4.92 -8.81
C GLN A 42 4.48 3.65 -9.32
N VAL A 43 5.53 3.78 -10.14
CA VAL A 43 6.30 2.63 -10.66
C VAL A 43 6.97 1.88 -9.52
N THR A 44 7.67 2.58 -8.64
CA THR A 44 8.32 1.94 -7.47
C THR A 44 7.30 1.31 -6.52
N PHE A 45 6.12 1.92 -6.36
CA PHE A 45 5.03 1.32 -5.60
C PHE A 45 4.45 0.05 -6.25
N GLN A 46 4.24 0.02 -7.56
CA GLN A 46 3.76 -1.18 -8.27
C GLN A 46 4.75 -2.34 -8.13
N ILE A 47 6.05 -2.05 -8.18
CA ILE A 47 7.09 -3.05 -7.92
C ILE A 47 6.99 -3.56 -6.48
N LEU A 48 6.85 -2.67 -5.49
CA LEU A 48 6.66 -3.04 -4.10
C LEU A 48 5.41 -3.90 -3.89
N GLU A 49 4.29 -3.55 -4.53
CA GLU A 49 3.04 -4.31 -4.49
C GLU A 49 3.21 -5.72 -5.05
N ALA A 50 3.85 -5.85 -6.22
CA ALA A 50 4.15 -7.15 -6.80
C ALA A 50 5.01 -8.03 -5.86
N ARG A 51 6.00 -7.44 -5.18
CA ARG A 51 6.82 -8.17 -4.19
C ARG A 51 6.06 -8.52 -2.92
N SER A 52 5.10 -7.69 -2.50
CA SER A 52 4.22 -8.01 -1.38
C SER A 52 3.40 -9.26 -1.68
N PHE A 53 2.76 -9.31 -2.86
CA PHE A 53 1.94 -10.46 -3.25
C PHE A 53 2.76 -11.74 -3.41
N GLU A 54 3.97 -11.65 -3.98
CA GLU A 54 4.90 -12.78 -4.06
C GLU A 54 5.25 -13.33 -2.67
N LEU A 55 5.54 -12.43 -1.72
CA LEU A 55 5.90 -12.79 -0.36
C LEU A 55 4.72 -13.40 0.41
N ASP A 56 3.52 -12.84 0.25
CA ASP A 56 2.29 -13.35 0.85
C ASP A 56 1.96 -14.76 0.33
N ALA A 57 2.07 -15.00 -0.98
CA ALA A 57 1.86 -16.31 -1.57
C ALA A 57 2.83 -17.36 -1.00
N LEU A 58 4.10 -17.00 -0.80
CA LEU A 58 5.09 -17.88 -0.17
C LEU A 58 4.78 -18.15 1.31
N ASN A 59 4.33 -17.13 2.06
CA ASN A 59 3.92 -17.31 3.46
C ASN A 59 2.73 -18.25 3.56
N THR A 60 1.68 -18.05 2.76
CA THR A 60 0.52 -18.94 2.70
C THR A 60 0.94 -20.37 2.38
N LYS A 61 1.81 -20.57 1.37
CA LYS A 61 2.28 -21.91 1.00
C LYS A 61 3.09 -22.58 2.11
N ILE A 62 3.89 -21.83 2.86
CA ILE A 62 4.63 -22.37 4.02
C ILE A 62 3.65 -22.82 5.10
N CYS A 63 2.65 -22.00 5.44
CA CYS A 63 1.65 -22.35 6.43
C CYS A 63 0.82 -23.58 6.00
N GLU A 64 0.37 -23.64 4.75
CA GLU A 64 -0.35 -24.82 4.21
C GLU A 64 0.46 -26.11 4.40
N VAL A 65 1.72 -26.10 3.94
CA VAL A 65 2.61 -27.26 4.05
C VAL A 65 2.88 -27.59 5.52
N MET A 66 3.02 -26.60 6.40
CA MET A 66 3.18 -26.86 7.83
C MET A 66 1.92 -27.46 8.46
N VAL A 67 0.73 -26.99 8.11
CA VAL A 67 -0.53 -27.58 8.62
C VAL A 67 -0.70 -29.02 8.13
N GLU A 68 -0.42 -29.29 6.85
CA GLU A 68 -0.56 -30.62 6.24
C GLU A 68 0.39 -31.67 6.83
N PHE A 69 1.59 -31.27 7.28
CA PHE A 69 2.66 -32.22 7.61
C PHE A 69 3.16 -32.21 9.06
N THR A 70 2.72 -31.26 9.91
CA THR A 70 3.23 -31.13 11.29
C THR A 70 2.19 -31.23 12.41
N ALA A 71 1.01 -31.80 12.12
CA ALA A 71 -0.04 -32.08 13.11
C ALA A 71 0.39 -32.97 14.31
N GLU A 72 1.58 -33.57 14.29
CA GLU A 72 2.07 -34.48 15.34
C GLU A 72 3.15 -33.88 16.28
N LYS A 73 3.52 -32.60 16.15
CA LYS A 73 4.58 -31.99 17.00
C LYS A 73 4.03 -30.90 17.93
N ALA A 74 4.31 -31.03 19.22
CA ALA A 74 3.91 -30.08 20.27
C ALA A 74 4.43 -28.63 20.05
N ASP A 75 5.47 -28.44 19.25
CA ASP A 75 6.01 -27.11 18.90
C ASP A 75 5.32 -26.45 17.68
N HIS A 76 4.30 -27.09 17.10
CA HIS A 76 3.67 -26.62 15.85
C HIS A 76 3.05 -25.22 15.99
N GLU A 77 2.30 -24.98 17.05
CA GLU A 77 1.63 -23.70 17.30
C GLU A 77 2.64 -22.55 17.39
N ARG A 78 3.72 -22.74 18.16
CA ARG A 78 4.75 -21.71 18.32
C ARG A 78 5.47 -21.38 17.02
N ILE A 79 5.80 -22.40 16.22
CA ILE A 79 6.46 -22.16 14.93
C ILE A 79 5.48 -21.47 13.98
N MET A 80 4.19 -21.83 13.96
CA MET A 80 3.20 -21.12 13.16
C MET A 80 3.04 -19.66 13.58
N GLU A 81 3.00 -19.38 14.89
CA GLU A 81 2.93 -18.02 15.44
C GLU A 81 4.10 -17.17 14.94
N ASP A 82 5.33 -17.68 15.05
CA ASP A 82 6.53 -17.02 14.50
C ASP A 82 6.38 -16.73 12.99
N GLU A 83 5.81 -17.67 12.22
CA GLU A 83 5.62 -17.47 10.77
C GLU A 83 4.57 -16.39 10.46
N TYR A 84 3.50 -16.30 11.26
CA TYR A 84 2.46 -15.28 11.13
C TYR A 84 2.95 -13.89 11.54
N GLU A 85 3.69 -13.78 12.66
CA GLU A 85 4.26 -12.51 13.11
C GLU A 85 5.17 -11.91 12.05
N VAL A 86 6.05 -12.73 11.48
CA VAL A 86 6.94 -12.22 10.44
C VAL A 86 6.15 -11.85 9.19
N ALA A 87 5.10 -12.58 8.80
CA ALA A 87 4.26 -12.16 7.68
C ALA A 87 3.58 -10.80 7.93
N ALA A 88 3.02 -10.59 9.12
CA ALA A 88 2.34 -9.36 9.52
C ALA A 88 3.24 -8.12 9.44
N GLU A 89 4.54 -8.27 9.73
CA GLU A 89 5.52 -7.18 9.61
C GLU A 89 5.59 -6.62 8.18
N TYR A 90 5.69 -7.50 7.18
CA TYR A 90 5.79 -7.09 5.77
C TYR A 90 4.45 -6.56 5.24
N THR A 91 3.32 -7.15 5.66
CA THR A 91 1.99 -6.63 5.35
C THR A 91 1.83 -5.20 5.87
N SER A 92 2.21 -4.93 7.13
CA SER A 92 2.15 -3.60 7.74
C SER A 92 2.98 -2.57 6.97
N LYS A 93 4.18 -2.96 6.52
CA LYS A 93 5.06 -2.11 5.69
C LYS A 93 4.43 -1.78 4.33
N TYR A 94 3.86 -2.77 3.64
CA TYR A 94 3.14 -2.55 2.39
C TYR A 94 1.92 -1.64 2.57
N LEU A 95 1.09 -1.89 3.58
CA LEU A 95 -0.08 -1.06 3.86
C LEU A 95 0.30 0.39 4.16
N SER A 96 1.38 0.59 4.92
CA SER A 96 1.94 1.93 5.17
C SER A 96 2.36 2.64 3.89
N ALA A 97 3.02 1.93 2.96
CA ALA A 97 3.38 2.47 1.64
C ALA A 97 2.12 2.82 0.81
N LYS A 98 1.12 1.93 0.79
CA LYS A 98 -0.14 2.13 0.08
C LYS A 98 -0.88 3.38 0.56
N ILE A 99 -0.91 3.61 1.87
CA ILE A 99 -1.51 4.81 2.46
C ILE A 99 -0.77 6.06 1.97
N LYS A 100 0.56 6.05 1.91
CA LYS A 100 1.35 7.20 1.44
C LYS A 100 1.05 7.53 -0.02
N VAL A 101 1.03 6.54 -0.91
CA VAL A 101 0.69 6.73 -2.34
C VAL A 101 -0.73 7.22 -2.52
N THR A 102 -1.68 6.66 -1.77
CA THR A 102 -3.09 7.09 -1.84
C THR A 102 -3.25 8.57 -1.44
N LYS A 103 -2.49 9.02 -0.43
CA LYS A 103 -2.49 10.43 -0.01
C LYS A 103 -1.88 11.33 -1.08
N LEU A 104 -0.76 10.91 -1.69
CA LEU A 104 -0.10 11.64 -2.77
C LEU A 104 -1.04 11.83 -3.96
N ASN A 105 -1.67 10.76 -4.44
CA ASN A 105 -2.62 10.80 -5.56
C ASN A 105 -3.84 11.70 -5.28
N ARG A 106 -4.30 11.78 -4.02
CA ARG A 106 -5.38 12.70 -3.62
C ARG A 106 -4.94 14.15 -3.61
N ALA A 107 -3.70 14.44 -3.20
CA ALA A 107 -3.14 15.79 -3.19
C ALA A 107 -2.94 16.33 -4.62
N SER A 108 -2.67 15.45 -5.58
CA SER A 108 -2.54 15.81 -7.01
C SER A 108 -3.88 16.09 -7.71
N GLN A 109 -5.03 15.84 -7.07
CA GLN A 109 -6.32 16.21 -7.66
C GLN A 109 -6.61 17.71 -7.41
N PRO A 110 -6.94 18.49 -8.47
CA PRO A 110 -7.34 19.87 -8.28
C PRO A 110 -8.60 19.91 -7.41
N LYS A 111 -8.56 20.69 -6.32
CA LYS A 111 -9.74 20.98 -5.50
C LYS A 111 -10.81 21.57 -6.43
N GLN A 112 -11.88 20.84 -6.69
CA GLN A 112 -13.08 21.42 -7.29
C GLN A 112 -13.62 22.46 -6.31
N THR A 113 -13.35 23.74 -6.57
CA THR A 113 -14.01 24.84 -5.89
C THR A 113 -15.52 24.69 -6.11
N PRO A 114 -16.35 24.65 -5.05
CA PRO A 114 -17.78 24.75 -5.21
C PRO A 114 -18.07 26.07 -5.93
N GLN A 115 -18.63 26.00 -7.13
CA GLN A 115 -19.18 27.16 -7.85
C GLN A 115 -20.37 27.67 -7.03
N ILE A 116 -20.12 28.56 -6.08
CA ILE A 116 -21.18 29.35 -5.44
C ILE A 116 -21.64 30.33 -6.52
N TYR A 117 -22.79 30.03 -7.14
CA TYR A 117 -23.46 30.94 -8.07
C TYR A 117 -23.64 32.31 -7.41
N GLN A 118 -22.88 33.30 -7.87
CA GLN A 118 -23.17 34.71 -7.62
C GLN A 118 -24.49 35.06 -8.31
N GLN A 119 -25.59 35.05 -7.55
CA GLN A 119 -26.78 35.79 -7.95
C GLN A 119 -26.49 37.28 -7.82
N ILE A 120 -26.11 37.89 -8.94
CA ILE A 120 -26.20 39.32 -9.14
C ILE A 120 -27.70 39.64 -9.30
N THR A 121 -28.35 40.09 -8.24
CA THR A 121 -29.54 40.95 -8.38
C THR A 121 -29.12 42.34 -7.97
N ALA A 122 -28.97 43.18 -9.00
CA ALA A 122 -28.63 44.58 -8.89
C ALA A 122 -29.63 45.33 -7.99
N GLY A 123 -29.06 46.15 -7.10
CA GLY A 123 -29.49 47.53 -6.85
C GLY A 123 -30.92 47.77 -6.38
N ASP A 124 -31.03 48.01 -5.07
CA ASP A 124 -32.07 48.84 -4.49
C ASP A 124 -32.14 50.25 -5.12
N ASN A 125 -33.37 50.80 -5.07
CA ASN A 125 -33.76 52.19 -4.81
C ASN A 125 -34.23 53.13 -5.95
N ALA A 126 -35.46 53.60 -5.70
CA ALA A 126 -35.95 54.98 -5.78
C ALA A 126 -36.31 55.60 -7.15
N ASP A 127 -37.62 55.65 -7.39
CA ASP A 127 -38.46 56.86 -7.42
C ASP A 127 -38.11 58.04 -8.37
N SER A 128 -39.19 58.66 -8.86
CA SER A 128 -39.33 59.95 -9.54
C SER A 128 -39.27 60.06 -11.08
N LYS A 129 -40.47 60.23 -11.64
CA LYS A 129 -40.92 61.35 -12.51
C LYS A 129 -40.18 61.61 -13.83
N ARG A 130 -40.91 61.52 -14.96
CA ARG A 130 -41.32 62.64 -15.86
C ARG A 130 -41.70 62.13 -17.26
N ARG A 131 -42.88 62.60 -17.74
CA ARG A 131 -43.25 63.05 -19.12
C ARG A 131 -42.96 62.08 -20.28
N PHE A 132 -43.89 61.74 -21.18
CA PHE A 132 -44.95 62.52 -21.82
C PHE A 132 -46.21 61.68 -22.00
#